data_AF-A0A7S2T6J0-F1
#
_entry.id   AF-A0A7S2T6J0-F1
#
_cell.length_a   1.000
_cell.length_b   1.000
_cell.length_c   1.000
_cell.angle_alpha   90.00
_cell.angle_beta   90.00
_cell.angle_gamma   90.00
#
_symmetry.space_group_name_H-M   'P 1'
#
loop_
_entity.id
_entity.type
_entity.pdbx_description
1 polymer ?
#
loop_
_entity_poly.entity_id
_entity_poly.type
_entity_poly.pdbx_seq_one_letter_code
_entity_poly.pdbx_strand_id
1 'polypeptide(L)'
;VCSSALLALGRCGLRGPSLHLFQAPVARLARSRMRAHPCAGLIVAALLLLPHCAVGDTVGAWARNATTQVASRNESVSSPLTVALEEAGDEIPAAAPETALQVHDVSEDPEEEYQLPKTRQREARRGGTQRGLGTRIVDGTRPEGVVSVEGLAHPACGRSNNVVLTPYLQSAGSTRMVVRWRTSGQGAGVVCFGKSPKAMTSVAKEDGKQWPMYAERKDVETWDTVHAADHLVVLEGLDPLATYYYAVGTEVPTQPEYSVRSAKVSIPSSRYYSFTTFPEPGAGVEEPVRVWAIGDSGMGDHKADSVRDAFVNFTGGDWDLTLGLGDLAYLRGKDWEYQKRFFNYLSEENARVPVFTTPGNHDRPTSDLWSQTGPYFDLFTNPGDGRSGGVPSDHKSYYSFDYGPIHFVSVDSDTLGLHDDPALYAWLEKDLAEARRADYQWIVAYHHQPPYSKGSHDSDAQYECYKLRSNLVPMFEKYGVDLVLAGHSHSYERSHLLSGHFGPSGEVRSNPGVVKARWSKGEDGVETLVKTGEGENSGTLYIVSGGGAIRGGGPLDHPAMAFSHKNRGSTLLEFDKDELRIWLLGEHRDDKDDYAGYTVILDEAKVIKKKAR
;
A
#
# COMPACT_ATOMS: atom_id res chain seq x y z
N VAL A 1 -47.29 1.16 -7.98
CA VAL A 1 -48.21 2.27 -8.29
C VAL A 1 -47.37 3.52 -8.44
N CYS A 2 -47.26 4.02 -9.69
CA CYS A 2 -46.70 5.30 -10.18
C CYS A 2 -45.20 5.60 -9.89
N SER A 3 -44.33 6.01 -10.83
CA SER A 3 -44.53 6.56 -12.18
C SER A 3 -43.33 6.30 -13.09
N SER A 4 -43.62 6.20 -14.39
CA SER A 4 -42.69 6.20 -15.52
C SER A 4 -42.88 7.48 -16.35
N ALA A 5 -41.80 7.88 -17.06
CA ALA A 5 -41.75 8.59 -18.35
C ALA A 5 -42.09 10.09 -18.46
N LEU A 6 -41.14 10.85 -19.03
CA LEU A 6 -41.39 11.77 -20.16
C LEU A 6 -40.07 12.18 -20.85
N LEU A 7 -39.96 11.87 -22.15
CA LEU A 7 -38.92 12.28 -23.09
C LEU A 7 -39.54 12.42 -24.50
N ALA A 8 -38.99 13.35 -25.29
CA ALA A 8 -39.30 13.71 -26.70
C ALA A 8 -40.48 14.69 -26.89
N LEU A 9 -40.49 15.73 -27.75
CA LEU A 9 -39.79 16.17 -28.98
C LEU A 9 -39.67 17.73 -28.91
N GLY A 10 -38.82 18.49 -29.61
CA GLY A 10 -38.52 18.55 -31.04
C GLY A 10 -38.16 20.01 -31.41
N ARG A 11 -37.31 20.17 -32.43
CA ARG A 11 -36.75 21.44 -32.95
C ARG A 11 -37.81 22.42 -33.47
N CYS A 12 -37.61 23.72 -33.27
CA CYS A 12 -37.90 24.78 -34.23
C CYS A 12 -37.12 26.06 -33.87
N GLY A 13 -36.32 26.57 -34.81
CA GLY A 13 -35.61 27.84 -34.67
C GLY A 13 -36.50 29.03 -35.02
N LEU A 14 -36.18 30.20 -34.48
CA LEU A 14 -36.52 31.52 -35.02
C LEU A 14 -35.65 32.60 -34.34
N ARG A 15 -35.44 33.68 -35.10
CA ARG A 15 -34.39 34.71 -34.99
C ARG A 15 -34.77 35.89 -34.06
N GLY A 16 -33.83 36.31 -33.21
CA GLY A 16 -33.52 37.68 -32.73
C GLY A 16 -34.60 38.55 -32.04
N PRO A 17 -34.29 39.79 -31.60
CA PRO A 17 -33.00 40.35 -31.17
C PRO A 17 -33.03 41.06 -29.79
N SER A 18 -31.83 41.31 -29.27
CA SER A 18 -31.37 42.48 -28.48
C SER A 18 -32.32 43.21 -27.51
N LEU A 19 -31.94 43.25 -26.23
CA LEU A 19 -32.11 44.44 -25.40
C LEU A 19 -30.97 44.59 -24.37
N HIS A 20 -30.27 45.71 -24.51
CA HIS A 20 -29.24 46.26 -23.63
C HIS A 20 -29.85 46.90 -22.37
N LEU A 21 -28.95 47.25 -21.42
CA LEU A 21 -29.06 48.20 -20.29
C LEU A 21 -29.43 47.52 -18.95
N PHE A 22 -28.78 47.75 -17.81
CA PHE A 22 -27.85 48.79 -17.34
C PHE A 22 -27.01 48.23 -16.17
N GLN A 23 -25.74 48.64 -16.05
CA GLN A 23 -24.98 48.67 -14.78
C GLN A 23 -25.67 49.69 -13.83
N ALA A 24 -25.65 49.63 -12.50
CA ALA A 24 -24.52 49.67 -11.56
C ALA A 24 -25.11 49.73 -10.10
N PRO A 25 -24.37 50.09 -9.02
CA PRO A 25 -24.00 49.18 -7.93
C PRO A 25 -24.53 49.65 -6.55
N VAL A 26 -24.08 49.03 -5.44
CA VAL A 26 -23.55 49.70 -4.21
C VAL A 26 -23.77 48.87 -2.93
N ALA A 27 -22.61 48.55 -2.32
CA ALA A 27 -22.22 48.51 -0.90
C ALA A 27 -23.00 47.73 0.19
N ARG A 28 -22.23 46.82 0.81
CA ARG A 28 -21.88 46.70 2.24
C ARG A 28 -22.73 47.50 3.24
N LEU A 29 -23.28 46.78 4.23
CA LEU A 29 -23.25 47.23 5.62
C LEU A 29 -23.20 46.05 6.59
N ALA A 30 -22.51 46.30 7.70
CA ALA A 30 -21.99 45.34 8.65
C ALA A 30 -22.94 45.07 9.84
N ARG A 31 -22.73 43.89 10.43
CA ARG A 31 -22.81 43.52 11.85
C ARG A 31 -23.71 44.34 12.79
N SER A 32 -24.63 43.66 13.46
CA SER A 32 -24.80 43.79 14.92
C SER A 32 -25.32 42.49 15.55
N ARG A 33 -24.76 42.19 16.72
CA ARG A 33 -25.07 41.06 17.62
C ARG A 33 -26.30 41.40 18.46
N MET A 34 -27.11 40.40 18.83
CA MET A 34 -27.81 40.37 20.13
C MET A 34 -28.04 38.92 20.59
N ARG A 35 -27.90 38.73 21.91
CA ARG A 35 -27.85 37.46 22.67
C ARG A 35 -29.22 37.06 23.25
N ALA A 36 -29.36 35.75 23.47
CA ALA A 36 -30.01 35.02 24.59
C ALA A 36 -31.55 34.96 24.77
N HIS A 37 -32.12 33.75 24.52
CA HIS A 37 -32.92 32.80 25.37
C HIS A 37 -33.82 33.29 26.54
N PRO A 38 -34.78 32.47 27.11
CA PRO A 38 -34.98 31.00 27.06
C PRO A 38 -36.47 30.49 27.00
N CYS A 39 -36.64 29.16 27.24
CA CYS A 39 -37.83 28.35 27.63
C CYS A 39 -38.35 27.41 26.52
N ALA A 40 -38.03 26.10 26.51
CA ALA A 40 -38.41 24.97 27.40
C ALA A 40 -39.78 24.35 27.07
N GLY A 41 -39.79 23.06 26.72
CA GLY A 41 -41.00 22.24 26.57
C GLY A 41 -40.73 20.89 25.90
N LEU A 42 -40.76 19.82 26.70
CA LEU A 42 -40.39 18.42 26.43
C LEU A 42 -41.55 17.55 25.86
N ILE A 43 -41.16 16.46 25.15
CA ILE A 43 -41.78 15.09 25.07
C ILE A 43 -43.11 15.01 24.27
N VAL A 44 -43.32 14.08 23.33
CA VAL A 44 -43.62 12.63 23.48
C VAL A 44 -43.29 11.84 22.20
N ALA A 45 -42.62 10.70 22.37
CA ALA A 45 -42.58 9.58 21.44
C ALA A 45 -43.75 8.61 21.72
N ALA A 46 -44.38 8.05 20.67
CA ALA A 46 -45.34 6.97 20.82
C ALA A 46 -45.24 5.97 19.65
N LEU A 47 -44.67 4.80 19.96
CA LEU A 47 -44.82 3.53 19.24
C LEU A 47 -46.12 2.87 19.72
N LEU A 48 -46.95 2.37 18.80
CA LEU A 48 -48.08 1.49 19.12
C LEU A 48 -48.11 0.25 18.23
N LEU A 49 -48.47 -0.85 18.89
CA LEU A 49 -48.56 -2.24 18.46
C LEU A 49 -49.84 -2.53 17.63
N LEU A 50 -49.70 -3.50 16.69
CA LEU A 50 -50.59 -4.58 16.17
C LEU A 50 -52.14 -4.49 16.31
N PRO A 51 -52.92 -5.13 15.38
CA PRO A 51 -53.30 -6.55 15.57
C PRO A 51 -53.40 -7.42 14.29
N HIS A 52 -53.36 -8.74 14.50
CA HIS A 52 -53.61 -9.84 13.56
C HIS A 52 -55.06 -9.91 13.03
N CYS A 53 -55.24 -10.48 11.84
CA CYS A 53 -56.36 -11.38 11.49
C CYS A 53 -55.96 -12.29 10.30
N ALA A 54 -56.33 -13.56 10.41
CA ALA A 54 -56.03 -14.65 9.48
C ALA A 54 -57.30 -15.12 8.73
N VAL A 55 -57.16 -15.52 7.46
CA VAL A 55 -57.97 -16.51 6.65
C VAL A 55 -57.09 -16.77 5.41
N GLY A 56 -56.88 -17.94 4.79
CA GLY A 56 -57.44 -19.29 4.77
C GLY A 56 -57.11 -19.89 3.38
N ASP A 57 -56.93 -21.20 3.31
CA ASP A 57 -56.28 -21.99 2.24
C ASP A 57 -56.83 -21.89 0.80
N THR A 58 -55.98 -22.20 -0.20
CA THR A 58 -56.26 -23.21 -1.26
C THR A 58 -55.06 -23.56 -2.15
N VAL A 59 -54.57 -24.80 -2.00
CA VAL A 59 -54.25 -25.86 -2.99
C VAL A 59 -53.81 -25.48 -4.42
N GLY A 60 -52.67 -26.04 -4.85
CA GLY A 60 -52.29 -26.17 -6.26
C GLY A 60 -50.96 -26.89 -6.49
N ALA A 61 -50.93 -28.20 -6.28
CA ALA A 61 -49.79 -29.08 -6.51
C ALA A 61 -49.39 -29.20 -7.99
N TRP A 62 -48.09 -29.29 -8.31
CA TRP A 62 -47.55 -30.16 -9.36
C TRP A 62 -46.27 -30.82 -8.82
N ALA A 63 -46.27 -32.15 -8.84
CA ALA A 63 -45.22 -33.05 -8.38
C ALA A 63 -44.67 -33.89 -9.54
N ARG A 64 -43.55 -34.56 -9.23
CA ARG A 64 -42.89 -35.72 -9.89
C ARG A 64 -41.60 -35.34 -10.63
N ASN A 65 -40.50 -36.08 -10.52
CA ASN A 65 -40.13 -37.25 -9.70
C ASN A 65 -38.63 -37.49 -9.95
N ALA A 66 -37.87 -37.89 -8.93
CA ALA A 66 -36.92 -39.00 -9.01
C ALA A 66 -36.39 -39.32 -7.61
N THR A 67 -36.80 -40.48 -7.10
CA THR A 67 -36.39 -41.07 -5.83
C THR A 67 -35.71 -42.41 -6.12
N THR A 68 -34.61 -42.69 -5.43
CA THR A 68 -34.15 -44.03 -4.99
C THR A 68 -33.00 -43.77 -4.00
N GLN A 69 -33.21 -43.79 -2.67
CA GLN A 69 -33.23 -44.94 -1.73
C GLN A 69 -32.09 -45.96 -1.97
N VAL A 70 -31.34 -46.51 -1.00
CA VAL A 70 -31.31 -46.54 0.49
C VAL A 70 -29.97 -47.21 0.87
N ALA A 71 -29.33 -46.82 1.97
CA ALA A 71 -28.76 -47.76 2.97
C ALA A 71 -28.24 -47.01 4.21
N SER A 72 -28.98 -47.21 5.31
CA SER A 72 -28.73 -46.79 6.68
C SER A 72 -27.58 -47.54 7.36
N ARG A 73 -26.92 -46.90 8.33
CA ARG A 73 -26.66 -47.49 9.66
C ARG A 73 -26.53 -46.39 10.72
N ASN A 74 -27.46 -46.43 11.68
CA ASN A 74 -27.41 -45.76 12.98
C ASN A 74 -26.32 -46.37 13.84
N GLU A 75 -25.65 -45.56 14.66
CA GLU A 75 -25.47 -45.86 16.08
C GLU A 75 -25.35 -44.55 16.87
N SER A 76 -26.31 -44.38 17.78
CA SER A 76 -26.44 -43.29 18.74
C SER A 76 -25.88 -43.74 20.08
N VAL A 77 -25.11 -42.87 20.75
CA VAL A 77 -24.97 -42.93 22.22
C VAL A 77 -25.23 -41.52 22.76
N SER A 78 -26.37 -41.40 23.41
CA SER A 78 -26.78 -40.30 24.29
C SER A 78 -26.62 -40.74 25.74
N SER A 79 -26.12 -39.86 26.62
CA SER A 79 -26.78 -39.53 27.91
C SER A 79 -25.97 -38.54 28.77
N PRO A 80 -26.63 -37.84 29.71
CA PRO A 80 -26.32 -36.45 30.08
C PRO A 80 -25.83 -36.29 31.52
N LEU A 81 -25.43 -35.08 31.92
CA LEU A 81 -25.43 -34.68 33.34
C LEU A 81 -25.56 -33.15 33.51
N THR A 82 -26.64 -32.80 34.19
CA THR A 82 -27.02 -31.54 34.84
C THR A 82 -26.21 -31.30 36.13
N VAL A 83 -26.44 -30.14 36.80
CA VAL A 83 -26.00 -29.66 38.15
C VAL A 83 -25.00 -28.50 38.03
N ALA A 84 -25.12 -27.34 38.67
CA ALA A 84 -26.15 -26.72 39.52
C ALA A 84 -25.96 -25.19 39.53
N LEU A 85 -27.05 -24.48 39.78
CA LEU A 85 -27.09 -23.09 40.26
C LEU A 85 -26.88 -23.10 41.78
N GLU A 86 -25.95 -22.30 42.27
CA GLU A 86 -25.94 -21.84 43.67
C GLU A 86 -25.78 -20.32 43.69
N GLU A 87 -26.71 -19.68 44.39
CA GLU A 87 -26.70 -18.27 44.77
C GLU A 87 -25.74 -18.07 45.95
N ALA A 88 -24.92 -17.03 45.89
CA ALA A 88 -24.42 -16.32 47.07
C ALA A 88 -24.17 -14.86 46.67
N GLY A 89 -24.91 -13.95 47.30
CA GLY A 89 -24.67 -12.52 47.19
C GLY A 89 -23.40 -12.11 47.94
N ASP A 90 -22.79 -11.02 47.49
CA ASP A 90 -22.49 -9.88 48.36
C ASP A 90 -22.06 -8.66 47.54
N GLU A 91 -22.75 -7.56 47.84
CA GLU A 91 -22.37 -6.13 47.85
C GLU A 91 -21.55 -5.51 46.70
N ILE A 92 -22.23 -4.62 45.97
CA ILE A 92 -21.66 -3.60 45.08
C ILE A 92 -21.23 -2.39 45.93
N PRO A 93 -19.96 -1.92 45.88
CA PRO A 93 -19.61 -0.60 46.38
C PRO A 93 -19.66 0.46 45.27
N ALA A 94 -20.09 1.64 45.69
CA ALA A 94 -20.44 2.82 44.92
C ALA A 94 -19.27 3.49 44.17
N ALA A 95 -19.66 4.19 43.10
CA ALA A 95 -18.83 5.06 42.28
C ALA A 95 -18.23 6.26 43.06
N ALA A 96 -17.00 6.63 42.68
CA ALA A 96 -16.42 7.99 42.75
C ALA A 96 -15.04 8.00 42.05
N PRO A 97 -14.47 9.16 41.69
CA PRO A 97 -15.04 10.31 40.98
C PRO A 97 -14.22 10.68 39.72
N GLU A 98 -14.74 11.61 38.91
CA GLU A 98 -13.99 12.27 37.83
C GLU A 98 -12.71 12.92 38.37
N THR A 99 -11.57 12.63 37.73
CA THR A 99 -10.31 13.38 37.95
C THR A 99 -9.78 13.90 36.62
N ALA A 100 -9.42 15.18 36.67
CA ALA A 100 -9.16 16.06 35.56
C ALA A 100 -7.92 15.67 34.72
N LEU A 101 -8.00 15.92 33.40
CA LEU A 101 -6.85 16.00 32.52
C LEU A 101 -5.85 17.05 33.04
N GLN A 102 -4.68 16.60 33.49
CA GLN A 102 -3.50 17.47 33.58
C GLN A 102 -2.79 17.48 32.24
N VAL A 103 -2.73 18.67 31.63
CA VAL A 103 -1.87 18.98 30.50
C VAL A 103 -0.44 19.01 31.04
N HIS A 104 0.40 18.08 30.62
CA HIS A 104 1.85 18.18 30.82
C HIS A 104 2.46 19.00 29.68
N ASP A 105 3.12 20.07 30.09
CA ASP A 105 3.92 20.99 29.28
C ASP A 105 5.02 20.23 28.54
N VAL A 106 5.18 20.50 27.24
CA VAL A 106 6.26 19.95 26.41
C VAL A 106 7.47 20.82 26.63
N SER A 107 8.44 20.36 27.42
CA SER A 107 9.74 21.02 27.55
C SER A 107 10.56 20.81 26.28
N GLU A 108 11.01 21.90 25.67
CA GLU A 108 11.99 21.96 24.59
C GLU A 108 13.32 21.32 25.04
N ASP A 109 13.82 20.33 24.30
CA ASP A 109 15.18 19.80 24.49
C ASP A 109 16.22 20.79 23.91
N PRO A 110 17.33 21.06 24.62
CA PRO A 110 18.34 22.01 24.16
C PRO A 110 19.26 21.40 23.09
N GLU A 111 19.56 22.20 22.06
CA GLU A 111 20.59 21.88 21.07
C GLU A 111 21.98 21.83 21.72
N GLU A 112 22.61 20.66 21.78
CA GLU A 112 24.04 20.53 22.01
C GLU A 112 24.77 20.20 20.70
N GLU A 113 25.58 21.17 20.25
CA GLU A 113 26.54 21.05 19.17
C GLU A 113 27.64 20.03 19.55
N TYR A 114 27.51 18.78 19.09
CA TYR A 114 28.44 17.72 19.44
C TYR A 114 29.45 17.42 18.32
N GLN A 115 30.74 17.51 18.63
CA GLN A 115 31.83 17.21 17.70
C GLN A 115 32.17 15.71 17.64
N LEU A 116 32.34 15.23 16.41
CA LEU A 116 32.59 13.84 15.99
C LEU A 116 33.82 13.16 16.63
N PRO A 117 33.69 11.96 17.20
CA PRO A 117 34.79 11.02 17.38
C PRO A 117 35.02 10.15 16.12
N LYS A 118 36.28 9.97 15.75
CA LYS A 118 36.73 9.20 14.58
C LYS A 118 36.44 7.70 14.72
N THR A 119 35.75 7.15 13.72
CA THR A 119 35.37 5.74 13.58
C THR A 119 36.55 4.81 13.30
N ARG A 120 36.49 3.58 13.85
CA ARG A 120 37.21 2.39 13.38
C ARG A 120 36.22 1.24 13.24
N GLN A 121 35.65 1.04 12.06
CA GLN A 121 35.22 -0.27 11.54
C GLN A 121 35.39 -0.28 10.01
N ARG A 122 36.64 -0.49 9.57
CA ARG A 122 36.93 -1.07 8.26
C ARG A 122 36.89 -2.59 8.46
N GLU A 123 36.08 -3.31 7.69
CA GLU A 123 36.47 -4.57 7.00
C GLU A 123 35.32 -5.42 6.39
N ALA A 124 34.04 -5.01 6.46
CA ALA A 124 32.95 -5.82 5.87
C ALA A 124 32.63 -5.54 4.37
N ARG A 125 33.29 -4.61 3.67
CA ARG A 125 32.79 -4.12 2.35
C ARG A 125 33.84 -3.88 1.26
N ARG A 126 34.80 -4.79 1.06
CA ARG A 126 35.66 -4.75 -0.14
C ARG A 126 35.88 -6.16 -0.70
N GLY A 127 34.97 -6.60 -1.57
CA GLY A 127 35.16 -7.87 -2.30
C GLY A 127 34.17 -8.12 -3.43
N GLY A 128 32.90 -7.74 -3.29
CA GLY A 128 31.91 -7.84 -4.36
C GLY A 128 31.67 -6.49 -5.02
N THR A 129 31.68 -6.43 -6.34
CA THR A 129 31.00 -5.33 -7.02
C THR A 129 29.52 -5.53 -6.75
N GLN A 130 28.94 -4.79 -5.79
CA GLN A 130 27.49 -4.74 -5.64
C GLN A 130 26.93 -4.16 -6.94
N ARG A 131 26.21 -5.01 -7.69
CA ARG A 131 25.47 -4.63 -8.88
C ARG A 131 24.06 -5.17 -8.67
N GLY A 132 23.21 -4.42 -7.96
CA GLY A 132 21.78 -4.58 -8.20
C GLY A 132 21.50 -4.28 -9.67
N LEU A 133 20.46 -4.89 -10.22
CA LEU A 133 19.99 -4.60 -11.59
C LEU A 133 19.26 -3.23 -11.66
N GLY A 134 19.32 -2.42 -10.59
CA GLY A 134 18.83 -1.06 -10.47
C GLY A 134 19.94 0.01 -10.44
N THR A 135 19.76 1.08 -11.22
CA THR A 135 20.54 2.34 -11.16
C THR A 135 22.07 2.26 -11.22
N ARG A 136 22.62 1.76 -12.34
CA ARG A 136 23.90 2.31 -12.82
C ARG A 136 23.68 3.68 -13.46
N ILE A 137 23.58 4.73 -12.63
CA ILE A 137 23.97 6.08 -13.04
C ILE A 137 25.13 6.51 -12.17
N VAL A 138 26.34 6.33 -12.69
CA VAL A 138 27.52 7.05 -12.20
C VAL A 138 27.41 8.48 -12.72
N ASP A 139 27.18 9.42 -11.80
CA ASP A 139 27.43 10.87 -11.94
C ASP A 139 26.70 11.59 -13.10
N GLY A 140 25.50 12.11 -12.81
CA GLY A 140 24.84 13.14 -13.62
C GLY A 140 24.40 14.38 -12.83
N THR A 141 24.70 14.43 -11.53
CA THR A 141 24.18 15.44 -10.59
C THR A 141 25.23 16.44 -10.12
N ARG A 142 26.32 16.65 -10.87
CA ARG A 142 27.11 17.87 -10.67
C ARG A 142 26.23 19.08 -11.02
N PRO A 143 26.10 20.10 -10.13
CA PRO A 143 25.29 21.29 -10.38
C PRO A 143 25.80 22.19 -11.51
N GLU A 144 26.93 21.86 -12.14
CA GLU A 144 27.53 22.65 -13.21
C GLU A 144 27.66 21.80 -14.48
N GLY A 145 26.62 21.84 -15.30
CA GLY A 145 26.62 21.19 -16.61
C GLY A 145 25.24 20.68 -16.97
N VAL A 146 24.33 21.59 -17.34
CA VAL A 146 23.16 21.21 -18.14
C VAL A 146 23.69 20.56 -19.42
N VAL A 147 23.73 19.23 -19.47
CA VAL A 147 24.01 18.51 -20.71
C VAL A 147 22.77 18.61 -21.56
N SER A 148 22.74 19.59 -22.45
CA SER A 148 21.79 19.65 -23.56
C SER A 148 22.05 18.43 -24.44
N VAL A 149 21.21 17.41 -24.33
CA VAL A 149 21.26 16.27 -25.26
C VAL A 149 20.52 16.68 -26.53
N GLU A 150 21.28 16.97 -27.59
CA GLU A 150 20.75 16.94 -28.95
C GLU A 150 20.48 15.47 -29.32
N GLY A 151 19.25 15.04 -29.06
CA GLY A 151 18.66 13.79 -29.50
C GLY A 151 17.16 14.02 -29.49
N LEU A 152 16.51 13.85 -30.65
CA LEU A 152 15.09 14.17 -30.82
C LEU A 152 14.26 13.26 -29.89
N ALA A 153 13.93 13.72 -28.68
CA ALA A 153 12.70 13.29 -28.04
C ALA A 153 11.58 13.54 -29.06
N HIS A 154 10.70 12.55 -29.27
CA HIS A 154 9.60 12.71 -30.20
C HIS A 154 8.87 14.05 -29.90
N PRO A 155 8.52 14.88 -30.91
CA PRO A 155 8.02 16.24 -30.70
C PRO A 155 6.84 16.37 -29.73
N ALA A 156 6.08 15.28 -29.54
CA ALA A 156 4.98 15.19 -28.59
C ALA A 156 5.40 15.32 -27.11
N CYS A 157 6.61 14.92 -26.71
CA CYS A 157 7.08 15.02 -25.32
C CYS A 157 7.90 16.29 -25.02
N GLY A 158 8.11 17.15 -26.02
CA GLY A 158 8.86 18.40 -25.85
C GLY A 158 8.06 19.59 -25.31
N ARG A 159 6.84 19.40 -24.79
CA ARG A 159 5.88 20.49 -24.51
C ARG A 159 4.91 20.27 -23.35
N SER A 160 5.34 19.87 -22.16
CA SER A 160 4.45 19.93 -20.99
C SER A 160 5.02 20.83 -19.90
N ASN A 161 4.63 22.10 -19.91
CA ASN A 161 5.04 23.12 -18.94
C ASN A 161 4.25 23.14 -17.64
N ASN A 162 3.44 22.12 -17.47
CA ASN A 162 2.33 22.16 -16.54
C ASN A 162 2.34 20.95 -15.62
N VAL A 163 3.41 20.16 -15.54
CA VAL A 163 3.47 19.03 -14.61
C VAL A 163 3.42 19.56 -13.17
N VAL A 164 2.36 19.18 -12.44
CA VAL A 164 2.13 19.54 -11.02
C VAL A 164 2.28 18.33 -10.09
N LEU A 165 2.45 17.13 -10.65
CA LEU A 165 2.85 15.93 -9.94
C LEU A 165 3.85 15.17 -10.82
N THR A 166 5.07 15.02 -10.34
CA THR A 166 6.18 14.33 -11.02
C THR A 166 5.75 12.91 -11.45
N PRO A 167 6.27 12.39 -12.57
CA PRO A 167 5.96 11.03 -12.99
C PRO A 167 6.26 10.00 -11.91
N TYR A 168 5.39 9.01 -11.79
CA TYR A 168 5.58 7.86 -10.92
C TYR A 168 5.22 6.56 -11.64
N LEU A 169 5.87 5.48 -11.23
CA LEU A 169 5.83 4.16 -11.86
C LEU A 169 5.00 3.18 -11.04
N GLN A 170 4.11 2.44 -11.71
CA GLN A 170 3.19 1.47 -11.08
C GLN A 170 2.94 0.28 -12.01
N SER A 171 2.33 -0.78 -11.48
CA SER A 171 1.94 -1.98 -12.26
C SER A 171 3.07 -2.46 -13.19
N ALA A 172 4.30 -2.47 -12.69
CA ALA A 172 5.45 -2.98 -13.43
C ALA A 172 5.33 -4.49 -13.61
N GLY A 173 5.94 -5.02 -14.66
CA GLY A 173 6.05 -6.45 -14.93
C GLY A 173 7.20 -6.72 -15.89
N SER A 174 7.32 -7.96 -16.38
CA SER A 174 8.42 -8.33 -17.28
C SER A 174 8.35 -7.60 -18.62
N THR A 175 7.14 -7.38 -19.15
CA THR A 175 6.93 -6.73 -20.45
C THR A 175 6.11 -5.45 -20.39
N ARG A 176 5.93 -4.87 -19.18
CA ARG A 176 5.05 -3.72 -18.97
C ARG A 176 5.53 -2.74 -17.91
N MET A 177 5.05 -1.49 -18.03
CA MET A 177 5.17 -0.45 -17.01
C MET A 177 4.01 0.53 -17.14
N VAL A 178 3.40 0.96 -16.03
CA VAL A 178 2.44 2.07 -16.03
C VAL A 178 3.15 3.34 -15.56
N VAL A 179 3.05 4.39 -16.37
CA VAL A 179 3.59 5.72 -16.05
C VAL A 179 2.42 6.66 -15.80
N ARG A 180 2.43 7.32 -14.65
CA ARG A 180 1.40 8.26 -14.23
C ARG A 180 2.00 9.60 -13.84
N TRP A 181 1.28 10.70 -14.08
CA TRP A 181 1.69 12.05 -13.66
C TRP A 181 0.47 12.97 -13.67
N ARG A 182 0.62 14.22 -13.22
CA ARG A 182 -0.46 15.21 -13.24
C ARG A 182 -0.02 16.49 -13.92
N THR A 183 -0.93 17.12 -14.67
CA THR A 183 -0.69 18.46 -15.23
C THR A 183 -1.77 19.49 -14.91
N SER A 184 -1.40 20.77 -14.80
CA SER A 184 -2.30 21.92 -14.82
C SER A 184 -2.73 22.24 -16.26
N GLY A 185 -3.84 21.66 -16.71
CA GLY A 185 -4.37 21.90 -18.06
C GLY A 185 -4.82 20.64 -18.78
N GLN A 186 -5.33 20.81 -20.00
CA GLN A 186 -5.91 19.75 -20.81
C GLN A 186 -4.95 19.35 -21.94
N GLY A 187 -4.63 18.07 -22.03
CA GLY A 187 -4.19 17.36 -23.23
C GLY A 187 -4.03 15.87 -22.94
N ALA A 188 -4.24 14.99 -23.92
CA ALA A 188 -4.07 13.54 -23.71
C ALA A 188 -2.63 13.22 -23.30
N GLY A 189 -2.44 12.35 -22.32
CA GLY A 189 -1.11 11.98 -21.84
C GLY A 189 -0.28 11.23 -22.89
N VAL A 190 1.01 11.55 -22.99
CA VAL A 190 1.95 10.88 -23.89
C VAL A 190 3.24 10.54 -23.16
N VAL A 191 3.78 9.35 -23.43
CA VAL A 191 5.10 8.92 -22.95
C VAL A 191 5.98 8.59 -24.15
N CYS A 192 7.15 9.22 -24.21
CA CYS A 192 8.20 8.88 -25.16
C CYS A 192 9.24 8.04 -24.44
N PHE A 193 9.63 6.89 -25.01
CA PHE A 193 10.53 5.96 -24.35
C PHE A 193 11.44 5.21 -25.32
N GLY A 194 12.53 4.65 -24.79
CA GLY A 194 13.47 3.83 -25.54
C GLY A 194 14.67 3.38 -24.70
N LYS A 195 15.53 2.53 -25.25
CA LYS A 195 16.68 1.96 -24.52
C LYS A 195 17.89 2.89 -24.37
N SER A 196 17.77 4.14 -24.82
CA SER A 196 18.83 5.14 -24.70
C SER A 196 18.21 6.54 -24.54
N PRO A 197 18.78 7.42 -23.71
CA PRO A 197 18.33 8.80 -23.59
C PRO A 197 18.36 9.57 -24.91
N LYS A 198 19.23 9.16 -25.83
CA LYS A 198 19.38 9.77 -27.17
C LYS A 198 18.41 9.20 -28.21
N ALA A 199 17.69 8.13 -27.88
CA ALA A 199 16.85 7.37 -28.82
C ALA A 199 15.53 6.90 -28.16
N MET A 200 14.79 7.83 -27.55
CA MET A 200 13.42 7.60 -27.06
C MET A 200 12.42 7.71 -28.22
N THR A 201 12.52 6.79 -29.19
CA THR A 201 11.77 6.82 -30.45
C THR A 201 10.39 6.19 -30.38
N SER A 202 10.11 5.41 -29.33
CA SER A 202 8.79 4.82 -29.12
C SER A 202 7.88 5.82 -28.42
N VAL A 203 6.59 5.81 -28.80
CA VAL A 203 5.58 6.71 -28.23
C VAL A 203 4.37 5.89 -27.82
N ALA A 204 3.99 5.99 -26.56
CA ALA A 204 2.72 5.49 -26.04
C ALA A 204 1.82 6.67 -25.71
N LYS A 205 0.52 6.50 -25.95
CA LYS A 205 -0.50 7.50 -25.65
C LYS A 205 -1.51 6.90 -24.70
N GLU A 206 -2.12 7.76 -23.91
CA GLU A 206 -3.27 7.40 -23.11
C GLU A 206 -4.41 6.88 -24.00
N ASP A 207 -5.05 5.78 -23.60
CA ASP A 207 -6.07 5.07 -24.40
C ASP A 207 -7.47 5.68 -24.24
N GLY A 208 -7.57 6.88 -23.65
CA GLY A 208 -8.82 7.58 -23.41
C GLY A 208 -9.67 7.02 -22.26
N LYS A 209 -9.26 5.93 -21.59
CA LYS A 209 -10.00 5.40 -20.42
C LYS A 209 -9.89 6.28 -19.18
N GLN A 210 -8.93 7.20 -19.15
CA GLN A 210 -8.64 8.03 -17.98
C GLN A 210 -8.60 9.54 -18.26
N TRP A 211 -8.98 9.99 -19.46
CA TRP A 211 -8.83 11.40 -19.84
C TRP A 211 -10.11 12.26 -19.73
N PRO A 212 -10.11 13.34 -18.92
CA PRO A 212 -9.52 13.47 -17.59
C PRO A 212 -10.61 13.46 -16.50
N MET A 213 -10.26 12.98 -15.31
CA MET A 213 -10.90 13.46 -14.07
C MET A 213 -10.43 14.91 -13.83
N TYR A 214 -10.88 15.82 -14.70
CA TYR A 214 -10.61 17.24 -14.61
C TYR A 214 -11.38 17.77 -13.40
N ALA A 215 -10.64 18.04 -12.34
CA ALA A 215 -11.21 18.47 -11.08
C ALA A 215 -10.50 19.71 -10.57
N GLU A 216 -11.25 20.53 -9.83
CA GLU A 216 -10.65 21.52 -8.94
C GLU A 216 -9.87 20.78 -7.86
N ARG A 217 -8.55 20.92 -7.89
CA ARG A 217 -7.64 20.35 -6.91
C ARG A 217 -6.84 21.47 -6.26
N LYS A 218 -6.14 21.13 -5.17
CA LYS A 218 -5.20 22.04 -4.53
C LYS A 218 -3.82 21.85 -5.11
N ASP A 219 -3.21 22.95 -5.52
CA ASP A 219 -1.77 23.03 -5.74
C ASP A 219 -1.10 23.02 -4.37
N VAL A 220 -0.19 22.07 -4.13
CA VAL A 220 0.42 21.90 -2.81
C VAL A 220 1.55 22.90 -2.54
N GLU A 221 2.01 23.63 -3.55
CA GLU A 221 3.01 24.68 -3.39
C GLU A 221 2.34 26.02 -3.07
N THR A 222 1.32 26.42 -3.84
CA THR A 222 0.68 27.73 -3.69
C THR A 222 -0.60 27.71 -2.86
N TRP A 223 -1.18 26.52 -2.62
CA TRP A 223 -2.50 26.34 -1.99
C TRP A 223 -3.69 26.89 -2.78
N ASP A 224 -3.44 27.35 -4.01
CA ASP A 224 -4.46 27.79 -4.93
C ASP A 224 -5.30 26.61 -5.43
N THR A 225 -6.54 26.92 -5.80
CA THR A 225 -7.34 25.95 -6.55
C THR A 225 -6.88 25.97 -7.99
N VAL A 226 -6.42 24.82 -8.47
CA VAL A 226 -5.99 24.61 -9.84
C VAL A 226 -6.87 23.56 -10.50
N HIS A 227 -7.05 23.71 -11.79
CA HIS A 227 -7.63 22.64 -12.58
C HIS A 227 -6.52 21.70 -13.03
N ALA A 228 -6.64 20.44 -12.63
CA ALA A 228 -5.63 19.43 -12.91
C ALA A 228 -6.20 18.22 -13.66
N ALA A 229 -5.37 17.64 -14.51
CA ALA A 229 -5.62 16.37 -15.20
C ALA A 229 -4.59 15.33 -14.72
N ASP A 230 -5.10 14.19 -14.26
CA ASP A 230 -4.30 12.98 -14.02
C ASP A 230 -4.13 12.22 -15.32
N HIS A 231 -2.93 11.74 -15.58
CA HIS A 231 -2.58 10.96 -16.77
C HIS A 231 -2.17 9.56 -16.37
N LEU A 232 -2.56 8.59 -17.19
CA LEU A 232 -2.10 7.21 -17.10
C LEU A 232 -1.75 6.70 -18.49
N VAL A 233 -0.51 6.23 -18.66
CA VAL A 233 -0.06 5.58 -19.89
C VAL A 233 0.54 4.23 -19.58
N VAL A 234 0.01 3.19 -20.24
CA VAL A 234 0.54 1.83 -20.16
C VAL A 234 1.57 1.64 -21.28
N LEU A 235 2.78 1.25 -20.89
CA LEU A 235 3.83 0.78 -21.79
C LEU A 235 3.75 -0.75 -21.83
N GLU A 236 3.55 -1.32 -23.02
CA GLU A 236 3.48 -2.78 -23.23
C GLU A 236 4.48 -3.22 -24.31
N GLY A 237 4.73 -4.53 -24.38
CA GLY A 237 5.68 -5.12 -25.34
C GLY A 237 7.12 -4.72 -25.05
N LEU A 238 7.43 -4.44 -23.78
CA LEU A 238 8.80 -4.18 -23.33
C LEU A 238 9.57 -5.49 -23.24
N ASP A 239 10.90 -5.41 -23.39
CA ASP A 239 11.76 -6.57 -23.16
C ASP A 239 11.96 -6.78 -21.66
N PRO A 240 11.94 -8.02 -21.15
CA PRO A 240 12.28 -8.33 -19.76
C PRO A 240 13.71 -7.92 -19.40
N LEU A 241 13.89 -7.56 -18.13
CA LEU A 241 15.19 -7.18 -17.56
C LEU A 241 15.94 -6.11 -18.38
N ALA A 242 15.20 -5.16 -18.97
CA ALA A 242 15.74 -4.12 -19.82
C ALA A 242 15.50 -2.73 -19.24
N THR A 243 16.52 -1.89 -19.28
CA THR A 243 16.40 -0.49 -18.88
C THR A 243 15.84 0.35 -20.03
N TYR A 244 14.78 1.10 -19.72
CA TYR A 244 14.18 2.09 -20.60
C TYR A 244 14.34 3.48 -19.99
N TYR A 245 14.59 4.45 -20.86
CA TYR A 245 14.53 5.87 -20.56
C TYR A 245 13.21 6.42 -21.07
N TYR A 246 12.59 7.32 -20.31
CA TYR A 246 11.31 7.88 -20.67
C TYR A 246 11.17 9.37 -20.33
N ALA A 247 10.29 10.04 -21.05
CA ALA A 247 9.83 11.40 -20.80
C ALA A 247 8.31 11.47 -20.98
N VAL A 248 7.66 12.32 -20.19
CA VAL A 248 6.20 12.53 -20.23
C VAL A 248 5.84 13.83 -20.93
N GLY A 249 4.65 13.89 -21.52
CA GLY A 249 4.12 15.07 -22.17
C GLY A 249 2.61 15.02 -22.32
N THR A 250 2.02 16.08 -22.87
CA THR A 250 0.58 16.14 -23.19
C THR A 250 0.37 16.61 -24.62
N GLU A 251 -0.53 15.95 -25.35
CA GLU A 251 -0.93 16.38 -26.69
C GLU A 251 -1.93 17.54 -26.63
N VAL A 252 -1.74 18.57 -27.46
CA VAL A 252 -2.66 19.71 -27.56
C VAL A 252 -4.04 19.22 -28.06
N PRO A 253 -5.16 19.66 -27.46
CA PRO A 253 -6.49 19.26 -27.91
C PRO A 253 -6.71 19.53 -29.40
N THR A 254 -7.36 18.58 -30.10
CA THR A 254 -7.65 18.65 -31.54
C THR A 254 -8.86 19.53 -31.89
N GLN A 255 -9.60 20.03 -30.89
CA GLN A 255 -10.78 20.88 -31.08
C GLN A 255 -10.44 22.36 -30.84
N PRO A 256 -10.65 23.26 -31.82
CA PRO A 256 -10.35 24.67 -31.68
C PRO A 256 -11.56 25.43 -31.12
N GLU A 257 -11.81 25.40 -29.81
CA GLU A 257 -12.75 26.39 -29.23
C GLU A 257 -12.56 26.77 -27.76
N TYR A 258 -11.39 26.49 -27.17
CA TYR A 258 -10.96 27.23 -25.98
C TYR A 258 -9.61 27.87 -26.24
N SER A 259 -9.64 29.16 -26.59
CA SER A 259 -8.48 30.03 -26.50
C SER A 259 -8.15 30.26 -25.02
N VAL A 260 -7.64 29.23 -24.34
CA VAL A 260 -6.82 29.46 -23.14
C VAL A 260 -5.56 30.13 -23.68
N ARG A 261 -5.23 31.30 -23.15
CA ARG A 261 -3.96 31.96 -23.44
C ARG A 261 -2.84 31.00 -23.07
N SER A 262 -2.39 30.23 -24.05
CA SER A 262 -1.20 29.41 -23.97
C SER A 262 -0.04 30.36 -23.70
N ALA A 263 0.37 30.44 -22.45
CA ALA A 263 1.66 31.00 -22.13
C ALA A 263 2.69 30.15 -22.87
N LYS A 264 3.41 30.77 -23.82
CA LYS A 264 4.66 30.21 -24.33
C LYS A 264 5.61 30.12 -23.14
N VAL A 265 5.67 28.96 -22.52
CA VAL A 265 6.71 28.59 -21.57
C VAL A 265 7.24 27.25 -22.06
N SER A 266 8.56 27.09 -22.04
CA SER A 266 9.32 25.94 -22.55
C SER A 266 9.83 25.14 -21.35
N ILE A 267 9.56 23.84 -21.25
CA ILE A 267 10.42 22.93 -20.50
C ILE A 267 11.54 22.55 -21.47
N PRO A 268 12.81 22.73 -21.10
CA PRO A 268 13.90 22.20 -21.91
C PRO A 268 13.78 20.67 -21.94
N SER A 269 14.13 20.06 -23.06
CA SER A 269 14.19 18.61 -23.31
C SER A 269 15.22 17.85 -22.44
N SER A 270 15.47 18.28 -21.20
CA SER A 270 16.60 17.87 -20.38
C SER A 270 16.27 17.01 -19.16
N ARG A 271 15.00 16.70 -18.85
CA ARG A 271 14.65 15.74 -17.78
C ARG A 271 13.94 14.52 -18.37
N TYR A 272 14.70 13.44 -18.50
CA TYR A 272 14.20 12.09 -18.72
C TYR A 272 14.44 11.30 -17.44
N TYR A 273 13.66 10.25 -17.24
CA TYR A 273 13.80 9.29 -16.16
C TYR A 273 14.15 7.92 -16.75
N SER A 274 14.40 6.93 -15.90
CA SER A 274 14.65 5.56 -16.35
C SER A 274 14.07 4.55 -15.38
N PHE A 275 13.66 3.41 -15.92
CA PHE A 275 13.23 2.25 -15.15
C PHE A 275 13.77 0.97 -15.78
N THR A 276 13.78 -0.12 -15.01
CA THR A 276 14.11 -1.46 -15.51
C THR A 276 12.86 -2.34 -15.39
N THR A 277 12.53 -3.08 -16.44
CA THR A 277 11.46 -4.09 -16.42
C THR A 277 11.86 -5.29 -15.58
N PHE A 278 10.87 -6.02 -15.08
CA PHE A 278 11.14 -7.18 -14.23
C PHE A 278 11.71 -8.36 -15.03
N PRO A 279 12.38 -9.33 -14.38
CA PRO A 279 12.62 -10.62 -15.00
C PRO A 279 11.31 -11.32 -15.32
N GLU A 280 11.35 -12.30 -16.23
CA GLU A 280 10.18 -13.12 -16.54
C GLU A 280 9.65 -13.86 -15.30
N PRO A 281 8.33 -14.02 -15.14
CA PRO A 281 7.75 -14.76 -14.03
C PRO A 281 8.33 -16.18 -13.90
N GLY A 282 8.74 -16.56 -12.69
CA GLY A 282 9.41 -17.81 -12.35
C GLY A 282 10.88 -17.89 -12.77
N ALA A 283 11.42 -16.92 -13.50
CA ALA A 283 12.83 -16.93 -13.91
C ALA A 283 13.74 -16.59 -12.73
N GLY A 284 14.82 -17.36 -12.55
CA GLY A 284 15.83 -17.05 -11.55
C GLY A 284 16.57 -15.73 -11.88
N VAL A 285 17.12 -15.11 -10.84
CA VAL A 285 17.93 -13.89 -10.96
C VAL A 285 19.40 -14.18 -10.65
N GLU A 286 20.31 -13.49 -11.35
CA GLU A 286 21.75 -13.60 -11.10
C GLU A 286 22.17 -12.79 -9.86
N GLU A 287 21.58 -11.61 -9.71
CA GLU A 287 21.84 -10.65 -8.63
C GLU A 287 20.67 -10.65 -7.63
N PRO A 288 20.90 -10.27 -6.35
CA PRO A 288 19.85 -10.21 -5.36
C PRO A 288 18.75 -9.19 -5.73
N VAL A 289 17.49 -9.55 -5.52
CA VAL A 289 16.35 -8.63 -5.67
C VAL A 289 16.22 -7.79 -4.41
N ARG A 290 16.27 -6.47 -4.55
CA ARG A 290 16.22 -5.52 -3.43
C ARG A 290 14.87 -4.82 -3.36
N VAL A 291 14.16 -4.99 -2.26
CA VAL A 291 12.81 -4.44 -2.05
C VAL A 291 12.82 -3.47 -0.88
N TRP A 292 12.28 -2.27 -1.09
CA TRP A 292 12.00 -1.33 -0.01
C TRP A 292 10.58 -1.56 0.52
N ALA A 293 10.44 -1.97 1.78
CA ALA A 293 9.15 -2.08 2.44
C ALA A 293 8.98 -0.97 3.49
N ILE A 294 7.92 -0.17 3.36
CA ILE A 294 7.66 0.98 4.23
C ILE A 294 6.15 1.19 4.45
N GLY A 295 5.72 1.18 5.71
CA GLY A 295 4.37 1.56 6.13
C GLY A 295 4.37 2.89 6.85
N ASP A 296 3.21 3.56 6.89
CA ASP A 296 2.96 4.71 7.78
C ASP A 296 3.94 5.88 7.52
N SER A 297 4.38 6.02 6.26
CA SER A 297 5.31 7.05 5.81
C SER A 297 4.63 8.40 5.56
N GLY A 298 3.30 8.44 5.58
CA GLY A 298 2.48 9.49 4.98
C GLY A 298 2.46 10.84 5.67
N MET A 299 3.49 11.22 6.43
CA MET A 299 3.59 12.54 7.07
C MET A 299 4.26 13.59 6.18
N GLY A 300 5.22 13.18 5.33
CA GLY A 300 5.96 14.10 4.44
C GLY A 300 6.62 15.26 5.17
N ASP A 301 7.14 15.00 6.36
CA ASP A 301 7.89 15.95 7.18
C ASP A 301 9.36 15.50 7.32
N HIS A 302 10.16 16.27 8.06
CA HIS A 302 11.60 15.99 8.25
C HIS A 302 11.90 14.61 8.87
N LYS A 303 10.92 13.98 9.53
CA LYS A 303 11.08 12.63 10.09
C LYS A 303 10.94 11.59 9.00
N ALA A 304 9.93 11.74 8.13
CA ALA A 304 9.82 10.93 6.92
C ALA A 304 11.07 11.08 6.04
N ASP A 305 11.60 12.30 5.89
CA ASP A 305 12.85 12.55 5.15
C ASP A 305 14.03 11.78 5.76
N SER A 306 14.19 11.79 7.08
CA SER A 306 15.26 11.03 7.76
C SER A 306 15.18 9.53 7.49
N VAL A 307 13.97 8.96 7.49
CA VAL A 307 13.74 7.54 7.16
C VAL A 307 14.08 7.23 5.71
N ARG A 308 13.60 8.05 4.75
CA ARG A 308 13.97 7.93 3.33
C ARG A 308 15.48 7.99 3.17
N ASP A 309 16.12 9.01 3.73
CA ASP A 309 17.53 9.27 3.54
C ASP A 309 18.39 8.17 4.14
N ALA A 310 18.01 7.60 5.28
CA ALA A 310 18.66 6.42 5.84
C ALA A 310 18.63 5.23 4.87
N PHE A 311 17.47 4.93 4.28
CA PHE A 311 17.31 3.87 3.29
C PHE A 311 18.14 4.13 2.01
N VAL A 312 18.01 5.32 1.43
CA VAL A 312 18.73 5.73 0.21
C VAL A 312 20.24 5.69 0.44
N ASN A 313 20.72 6.20 1.57
CA ASN A 313 22.15 6.20 1.91
C ASN A 313 22.69 4.80 2.20
N PHE A 314 21.87 3.90 2.74
CA PHE A 314 22.26 2.51 2.99
C PHE A 314 22.38 1.73 1.68
N THR A 315 21.41 1.89 0.79
CA THR A 315 21.32 1.18 -0.49
C THR A 315 22.20 1.79 -1.58
N GLY A 316 22.59 3.06 -1.43
CA GLY A 316 23.28 3.84 -2.46
C GLY A 316 22.35 4.29 -3.59
N GLY A 317 21.04 4.34 -3.34
CA GLY A 317 20.03 4.63 -4.36
C GLY A 317 19.59 3.40 -5.19
N ASP A 318 20.14 2.22 -4.93
CA ASP A 318 19.91 1.03 -5.76
C ASP A 318 18.90 0.07 -5.11
N TRP A 319 17.69 -0.03 -5.68
CA TRP A 319 16.71 -1.08 -5.36
C TRP A 319 15.72 -1.27 -6.52
N ASP A 320 14.97 -2.37 -6.50
CA ASP A 320 14.17 -2.85 -7.64
C ASP A 320 12.70 -2.43 -7.59
N LEU A 321 12.09 -2.47 -6.41
CA LEU A 321 10.68 -2.08 -6.21
C LEU A 321 10.42 -1.60 -4.77
N THR A 322 9.37 -0.80 -4.61
CA THR A 322 8.89 -0.33 -3.30
C THR A 322 7.53 -0.93 -2.98
N LEU A 323 7.38 -1.48 -1.78
CA LEU A 323 6.11 -1.91 -1.18
C LEU A 323 5.65 -0.87 -0.15
N GLY A 324 4.57 -0.16 -0.47
CA GLY A 324 3.89 0.74 0.46
C GLY A 324 2.87 -0.03 1.31
N LEU A 325 3.14 -0.18 2.60
CA LEU A 325 2.38 -1.03 3.53
C LEU A 325 1.16 -0.31 4.15
N GLY A 326 0.55 0.62 3.42
CA GLY A 326 -0.60 1.42 3.86
C GLY A 326 -0.23 2.66 4.69
N ASP A 327 -1.22 3.53 4.88
CA ASP A 327 -1.09 4.83 5.55
C ASP A 327 -0.05 5.73 4.86
N LEU A 328 -0.22 5.83 3.55
CA LEU A 328 0.70 6.52 2.66
C LEU A 328 0.44 8.04 2.65
N ALA A 329 -0.74 8.48 3.09
CA ALA A 329 -1.08 9.89 3.20
C ALA A 329 -1.94 10.20 4.43
N TYR A 330 -1.28 10.55 5.53
CA TYR A 330 -1.96 11.06 6.71
C TYR A 330 -2.59 12.43 6.45
N LEU A 331 -3.66 12.83 7.16
CA LEU A 331 -4.37 12.07 8.19
C LEU A 331 -5.59 11.33 7.65
N ARG A 332 -6.04 11.62 6.43
CA ARG A 332 -7.35 11.16 5.93
C ARG A 332 -7.31 10.73 4.47
N GLY A 333 -6.12 10.57 3.89
CA GLY A 333 -5.94 10.11 2.52
C GLY A 333 -6.45 11.11 1.49
N LYS A 334 -6.44 12.41 1.78
CA LYS A 334 -6.91 13.41 0.81
C LYS A 334 -5.95 13.50 -0.37
N ASP A 335 -6.45 13.91 -1.53
CA ASP A 335 -5.63 14.11 -2.73
C ASP A 335 -4.39 15.01 -2.48
N TRP A 336 -4.56 16.14 -1.78
CA TRP A 336 -3.43 17.02 -1.46
C TRP A 336 -2.48 16.40 -0.43
N GLU A 337 -2.97 15.51 0.45
CA GLU A 337 -2.12 14.77 1.39
C GLU A 337 -1.24 13.79 0.63
N TYR A 338 -1.78 13.04 -0.34
CA TYR A 338 -0.98 12.19 -1.23
C TYR A 338 0.04 12.97 -2.04
N GLN A 339 -0.39 14.06 -2.68
CA GLN A 339 0.51 14.92 -3.46
C GLN A 339 1.71 15.35 -2.60
N LYS A 340 1.45 15.91 -1.42
CA LYS A 340 2.51 16.45 -0.56
C LYS A 340 3.34 15.36 0.12
N ARG A 341 2.68 14.35 0.71
CA ARG A 341 3.26 13.47 1.72
C ARG A 341 3.69 12.10 1.20
N PHE A 342 3.36 11.80 -0.05
CA PHE A 342 3.80 10.59 -0.72
C PHE A 342 4.53 10.92 -2.01
N PHE A 343 3.86 11.58 -2.96
CA PHE A 343 4.39 11.75 -4.30
C PHE A 343 5.48 12.82 -4.42
N ASN A 344 5.32 13.98 -3.77
CA ASN A 344 6.38 15.01 -3.78
C ASN A 344 7.57 14.59 -2.89
N TYR A 345 7.26 14.02 -1.73
CA TYR A 345 8.23 13.48 -0.78
C TYR A 345 9.14 12.39 -1.40
N LEU A 346 8.57 11.51 -2.25
CA LEU A 346 9.29 10.43 -2.95
C LEU A 346 9.42 10.67 -4.46
N SER A 347 9.49 11.95 -4.88
CA SER A 347 9.37 12.29 -6.31
C SER A 347 10.53 11.75 -7.16
N GLU A 348 11.74 11.65 -6.61
CA GLU A 348 12.89 11.10 -7.33
C GLU A 348 12.84 9.57 -7.37
N GLU A 349 12.42 8.94 -6.28
CA GLU A 349 12.31 7.49 -6.13
C GLU A 349 11.18 6.93 -6.99
N ASN A 350 9.98 7.48 -6.88
CA ASN A 350 8.81 6.97 -7.58
C ASN A 350 8.90 7.16 -9.11
N ALA A 351 9.74 8.09 -9.58
CA ALA A 351 10.00 8.30 -11.01
C ALA A 351 10.98 7.27 -11.62
N ARG A 352 11.63 6.43 -10.80
CA ARG A 352 12.60 5.44 -11.29
C ARG A 352 12.36 4.03 -10.77
N VAL A 353 11.72 3.89 -9.61
CA VAL A 353 11.36 2.62 -8.98
C VAL A 353 9.84 2.47 -8.97
N PRO A 354 9.30 1.36 -9.48
CA PRO A 354 7.87 1.08 -9.40
C PRO A 354 7.43 0.85 -7.94
N VAL A 355 6.28 1.44 -7.60
CA VAL A 355 5.66 1.30 -6.29
C VAL A 355 4.39 0.48 -6.36
N PHE A 356 4.27 -0.47 -5.43
CA PHE A 356 3.09 -1.30 -5.22
C PHE A 356 2.58 -1.04 -3.82
N THR A 357 1.28 -0.76 -3.68
CA THR A 357 0.72 -0.31 -2.40
C THR A 357 -0.47 -1.14 -1.96
N THR A 358 -0.67 -1.23 -0.66
CA THR A 358 -1.94 -1.63 -0.03
C THR A 358 -2.56 -0.40 0.63
N PRO A 359 -3.90 -0.26 0.70
CA PRO A 359 -4.51 0.81 1.47
C PRO A 359 -4.40 0.53 2.99
N GLY A 360 -4.21 1.59 3.78
CA GLY A 360 -4.35 1.59 5.24
C GLY A 360 -5.59 2.33 5.73
N ASN A 361 -5.85 2.32 7.04
CA ASN A 361 -7.05 2.95 7.61
C ASN A 361 -7.07 4.47 7.45
N HIS A 362 -5.91 5.12 7.31
CA HIS A 362 -5.84 6.55 7.03
C HIS A 362 -5.97 6.90 5.55
N ASP A 363 -5.90 5.93 4.64
CA ASP A 363 -6.09 6.12 3.20
C ASP A 363 -7.58 6.10 2.79
N ARG A 364 -8.42 5.46 3.62
CA ARG A 364 -9.85 5.23 3.42
C ARG A 364 -10.82 6.37 3.75
N PRO A 365 -10.56 7.33 4.65
CA PRO A 365 -11.59 8.30 5.03
C PRO A 365 -12.10 9.17 3.88
N THR A 366 -11.38 9.22 2.75
CA THR A 366 -11.83 9.86 1.52
C THR A 366 -11.83 8.93 0.30
N SER A 367 -11.59 7.63 0.49
CA SER A 367 -11.57 6.61 -0.57
C SER A 367 -12.51 5.46 -0.23
N ASP A 368 -13.43 5.12 -1.13
CA ASP A 368 -14.43 4.07 -0.93
C ASP A 368 -13.99 2.77 -1.62
N LEU A 369 -13.83 1.66 -0.88
CA LEU A 369 -13.37 0.39 -1.49
C LEU A 369 -14.44 -0.29 -2.33
N TRP A 370 -15.73 -0.01 -2.12
CA TRP A 370 -16.82 -0.76 -2.76
C TRP A 370 -17.02 -0.22 -4.16
N SER A 371 -17.04 1.12 -4.30
CA SER A 371 -17.01 1.78 -5.60
C SER A 371 -15.60 1.86 -6.19
N GLN A 372 -14.55 1.62 -5.39
CA GLN A 372 -13.15 1.76 -5.78
C GLN A 372 -12.84 3.16 -6.35
N THR A 373 -13.34 4.19 -5.66
CA THR A 373 -13.23 5.61 -6.04
C THR A 373 -12.67 6.46 -4.91
N GLY A 374 -12.09 7.61 -5.24
CA GLY A 374 -11.51 8.54 -4.28
C GLY A 374 -9.98 8.52 -4.34
N PRO A 375 -9.30 9.39 -3.59
CA PRO A 375 -7.90 9.73 -3.87
C PRO A 375 -6.95 8.55 -3.96
N TYR A 376 -7.06 7.53 -3.09
CA TYR A 376 -6.23 6.33 -3.21
C TYR A 376 -6.46 5.63 -4.57
N PHE A 377 -7.71 5.30 -4.89
CA PHE A 377 -8.05 4.57 -6.12
C PHE A 377 -7.93 5.38 -7.41
N ASP A 378 -7.92 6.71 -7.27
CA ASP A 378 -7.71 7.63 -8.36
C ASP A 378 -6.22 7.84 -8.64
N LEU A 379 -5.33 7.65 -7.65
CA LEU A 379 -3.87 7.90 -7.75
C LEU A 379 -3.03 6.62 -7.85
N PHE A 380 -3.54 5.47 -7.41
CA PHE A 380 -2.85 4.18 -7.51
C PHE A 380 -3.49 3.28 -8.56
N THR A 381 -2.66 2.82 -9.50
CA THR A 381 -2.96 1.75 -10.46
C THR A 381 -2.16 0.53 -10.07
N ASN A 382 -2.70 -0.22 -9.12
CA ASN A 382 -2.18 -1.54 -8.77
C ASN A 382 -2.60 -2.58 -9.84
N PRO A 383 -1.82 -3.67 -10.04
CA PRO A 383 -2.02 -4.62 -11.14
C PRO A 383 -3.16 -5.64 -10.89
N GLY A 384 -4.35 -5.17 -10.52
CA GLY A 384 -5.54 -6.03 -10.39
C GLY A 384 -5.97 -6.69 -11.70
N ASP A 385 -5.46 -6.21 -12.84
CA ASP A 385 -5.67 -6.80 -14.17
C ASP A 385 -4.85 -8.10 -14.40
N GLY A 386 -3.97 -8.47 -13.46
CA GLY A 386 -3.11 -9.65 -13.53
C GLY A 386 -2.04 -9.62 -14.62
N ARG A 387 -1.83 -8.50 -15.34
CA ARG A 387 -0.81 -8.45 -16.41
C ARG A 387 0.61 -8.20 -15.88
N SER A 388 0.77 -8.01 -14.57
CA SER A 388 2.08 -7.98 -13.90
C SER A 388 2.49 -9.34 -13.32
N GLY A 389 1.73 -10.39 -13.60
CA GLY A 389 1.87 -11.69 -12.94
C GLY A 389 0.69 -11.97 -11.99
N GLY A 390 0.59 -13.22 -11.56
CA GLY A 390 -0.50 -13.70 -10.70
C GLY A 390 -1.88 -13.77 -11.36
N VAL A 391 -2.90 -14.06 -10.54
CA VAL A 391 -4.30 -14.20 -10.97
C VAL A 391 -4.97 -12.82 -10.98
N PRO A 392 -5.67 -12.44 -12.07
CA PRO A 392 -6.44 -11.20 -12.09
C PRO A 392 -7.49 -11.16 -10.97
N SER A 393 -7.47 -10.09 -10.16
CA SER A 393 -8.46 -9.83 -9.13
C SER A 393 -9.61 -8.97 -9.63
N ASP A 394 -9.37 -8.21 -10.71
CA ASP A 394 -10.23 -7.12 -11.20
C ASP A 394 -10.59 -6.12 -10.09
N HIS A 395 -9.71 -5.97 -9.10
CA HIS A 395 -9.87 -5.09 -7.94
C HIS A 395 -8.64 -4.22 -7.68
N LYS A 396 -8.85 -2.99 -7.20
CA LYS A 396 -7.77 -2.02 -6.98
C LYS A 396 -7.10 -2.09 -5.60
N SER A 397 -7.71 -2.77 -4.62
CA SER A 397 -7.18 -2.89 -3.23
C SER A 397 -6.51 -4.23 -2.90
N TYR A 398 -6.70 -5.26 -3.73
CA TYR A 398 -6.02 -6.56 -3.58
C TYR A 398 -5.68 -7.08 -4.97
N TYR A 399 -4.47 -7.62 -5.10
CA TYR A 399 -3.85 -7.99 -6.37
C TYR A 399 -2.57 -8.77 -6.09
N SER A 400 -2.01 -9.38 -7.12
CA SER A 400 -0.69 -10.01 -7.08
C SER A 400 0.15 -9.59 -8.27
N PHE A 401 1.46 -9.85 -8.19
CA PHE A 401 2.41 -9.62 -9.27
C PHE A 401 3.66 -10.47 -9.07
N ASP A 402 4.43 -10.64 -10.13
CA ASP A 402 5.63 -11.48 -10.14
C ASP A 402 6.88 -10.63 -10.43
N TYR A 403 7.96 -10.89 -9.70
CA TYR A 403 9.30 -10.43 -10.01
C TYR A 403 10.22 -11.64 -10.07
N GLY A 404 10.55 -12.11 -11.27
CA GLY A 404 11.42 -13.29 -11.43
C GLY A 404 10.93 -14.46 -10.57
N PRO A 405 11.71 -14.93 -9.58
CA PRO A 405 11.35 -16.09 -8.79
C PRO A 405 10.46 -15.77 -7.57
N ILE A 406 9.98 -14.52 -7.43
CA ILE A 406 9.21 -14.05 -6.29
C ILE A 406 7.78 -13.71 -6.73
N HIS A 407 6.81 -14.29 -6.04
CA HIS A 407 5.40 -13.95 -6.17
C HIS A 407 4.98 -13.05 -5.00
N PHE A 408 4.45 -11.88 -5.31
CA PHE A 408 3.96 -10.92 -4.33
C PHE A 408 2.43 -10.85 -4.35
N VAL A 409 1.82 -10.76 -3.17
CA VAL A 409 0.36 -10.63 -3.02
C VAL A 409 0.01 -9.53 -2.02
N SER A 410 -0.77 -8.55 -2.48
CA SER A 410 -1.34 -7.47 -1.65
C SER A 410 -2.76 -7.84 -1.24
N VAL A 411 -3.07 -7.71 0.05
CA VAL A 411 -4.41 -7.96 0.57
C VAL A 411 -4.95 -6.74 1.29
N ASP A 412 -6.21 -6.38 1.02
CA ASP A 412 -6.93 -5.37 1.80
C ASP A 412 -7.21 -5.91 3.21
N SER A 413 -6.40 -5.49 4.18
CA SER A 413 -6.54 -5.93 5.58
C SER A 413 -7.46 -5.03 6.42
N ASP A 414 -7.85 -3.87 5.92
CA ASP A 414 -8.61 -2.92 6.73
C ASP A 414 -10.12 -3.13 6.62
N THR A 415 -10.57 -3.95 5.67
CA THR A 415 -11.99 -4.06 5.42
C THR A 415 -12.42 -5.40 4.81
N LEU A 416 -12.02 -5.71 3.58
CA LEU A 416 -12.46 -6.93 2.90
C LEU A 416 -11.85 -8.18 3.56
N GLY A 417 -10.57 -8.11 3.91
CA GLY A 417 -9.89 -9.16 4.69
C GLY A 417 -10.48 -9.34 6.09
N LEU A 418 -10.98 -8.27 6.72
CA LEU A 418 -11.61 -8.33 8.05
C LEU A 418 -12.99 -9.01 8.04
N HIS A 419 -13.70 -8.93 6.92
CA HIS A 419 -15.10 -9.33 6.83
C HIS A 419 -15.32 -10.62 6.03
N ASP A 420 -14.25 -11.40 5.81
CA ASP A 420 -14.30 -12.67 5.09
C ASP A 420 -14.99 -12.53 3.72
N ASP A 421 -14.67 -11.44 2.99
CA ASP A 421 -15.28 -11.15 1.70
C ASP A 421 -15.09 -12.35 0.74
N PRO A 422 -16.16 -13.01 0.29
CA PRO A 422 -16.03 -14.25 -0.46
C PRO A 422 -15.25 -14.12 -1.76
N ALA A 423 -15.28 -12.94 -2.41
CA ALA A 423 -14.57 -12.70 -3.65
C ALA A 423 -13.06 -12.58 -3.40
N LEU A 424 -12.65 -11.79 -2.40
CA LEU A 424 -11.25 -11.68 -2.00
C LEU A 424 -10.69 -13.04 -1.60
N TYR A 425 -11.37 -13.80 -0.73
CA TYR A 425 -10.84 -15.07 -0.22
C TYR A 425 -10.78 -16.16 -1.31
N ALA A 426 -11.79 -16.23 -2.19
CA ALA A 426 -11.76 -17.17 -3.32
C ALA A 426 -10.66 -16.82 -4.33
N TRP A 427 -10.43 -15.53 -4.59
CA TRP A 427 -9.33 -15.06 -5.43
C TRP A 427 -7.97 -15.38 -4.78
N LEU A 428 -7.78 -15.03 -3.51
CA LEU A 428 -6.54 -15.23 -2.77
C LEU A 428 -6.18 -16.72 -2.70
N GLU A 429 -7.17 -17.58 -2.46
CA GLU A 429 -6.99 -19.03 -2.49
C GLU A 429 -6.45 -19.50 -3.84
N LYS A 430 -7.07 -19.04 -4.93
CA LYS A 430 -6.69 -19.42 -6.28
C LYS A 430 -5.29 -18.91 -6.63
N ASP A 431 -5.00 -17.66 -6.32
CA ASP A 431 -3.72 -17.00 -6.60
C ASP A 431 -2.56 -17.71 -5.89
N LEU A 432 -2.69 -17.93 -4.58
CA LEU A 432 -1.68 -18.63 -3.79
C LEU A 432 -1.51 -20.11 -4.22
N ALA A 433 -2.60 -20.79 -4.57
CA ALA A 433 -2.54 -22.16 -5.10
C ALA A 433 -1.80 -22.21 -6.44
N GLU A 434 -2.01 -21.23 -7.32
CA GLU A 434 -1.34 -21.14 -8.61
C GLU A 434 0.14 -20.79 -8.46
N ALA A 435 0.48 -19.84 -7.59
CA ALA A 435 1.87 -19.51 -7.27
C ALA A 435 2.62 -20.71 -6.70
N ARG A 436 1.99 -21.44 -5.77
CA ARG A 436 2.57 -22.67 -5.21
C ARG A 436 2.77 -23.75 -6.27
N ARG A 437 1.79 -23.94 -7.16
CA ARG A 437 1.88 -24.90 -8.27
C ARG A 437 2.95 -24.52 -9.30
N ALA A 438 3.20 -23.22 -9.47
CA ALA A 438 4.24 -22.69 -10.34
C ALA A 438 5.65 -22.76 -9.71
N ASP A 439 5.77 -23.19 -8.45
CA ASP A 439 7.04 -23.38 -7.74
C ASP A 439 7.88 -22.08 -7.65
N TYR A 440 7.21 -20.96 -7.37
CA TYR A 440 7.92 -19.72 -7.01
C TYR A 440 8.81 -19.95 -5.80
N GLN A 441 10.02 -19.41 -5.83
CA GLN A 441 11.01 -19.57 -4.76
C GLN A 441 10.55 -18.85 -3.48
N TRP A 442 9.90 -17.71 -3.65
CA TRP A 442 9.39 -16.89 -2.56
C TRP A 442 7.95 -16.49 -2.83
N ILE A 443 7.09 -16.69 -1.83
CA ILE A 443 5.74 -16.13 -1.80
C ILE A 443 5.69 -15.10 -0.67
N VAL A 444 5.46 -13.84 -1.04
CA VAL A 444 5.48 -12.69 -0.12
C VAL A 444 4.11 -12.03 -0.10
N ALA A 445 3.44 -12.07 1.04
CA ALA A 445 2.21 -11.31 1.26
C ALA A 445 2.51 -9.97 1.94
N TYR A 446 1.70 -8.95 1.66
CA TYR A 446 1.72 -7.71 2.40
C TYR A 446 0.34 -7.07 2.49
N HIS A 447 0.12 -6.38 3.60
CA HIS A 447 -1.14 -5.70 3.91
C HIS A 447 -0.87 -4.62 4.97
N HIS A 448 -1.87 -3.87 5.43
CA HIS A 448 -1.63 -2.76 6.36
C HIS A 448 -1.60 -3.20 7.83
N GLN A 449 -2.65 -3.87 8.31
CA GLN A 449 -2.80 -4.19 9.73
C GLN A 449 -2.10 -5.51 10.10
N PRO A 450 -1.26 -5.55 11.14
CA PRO A 450 -0.49 -6.75 11.47
C PRO A 450 -1.30 -7.76 12.31
N PRO A 451 -1.32 -9.07 11.97
CA PRO A 451 -1.91 -10.09 12.81
C PRO A 451 -1.15 -10.30 14.14
N TYR A 452 0.11 -9.86 14.20
CA TYR A 452 0.97 -9.95 15.38
C TYR A 452 1.63 -8.59 15.60
N SER A 453 1.41 -7.99 16.77
CA SER A 453 2.02 -6.74 17.19
C SER A 453 1.68 -6.45 18.65
N LYS A 454 2.64 -5.91 19.41
CA LYS A 454 2.39 -5.17 20.66
C LYS A 454 3.10 -3.82 20.69
N GLY A 455 3.31 -3.21 19.53
CA GLY A 455 3.69 -1.81 19.40
C GLY A 455 2.52 -0.88 19.72
N SER A 456 2.32 0.16 18.91
CA SER A 456 1.23 1.13 19.16
C SER A 456 -0.15 0.51 19.02
N HIS A 457 -0.23 -0.63 18.34
CA HIS A 457 -1.45 -1.39 18.13
C HIS A 457 -1.27 -2.81 18.69
N ASP A 458 -1.97 -3.11 19.79
CA ASP A 458 -1.95 -4.43 20.43
C ASP A 458 -2.89 -5.39 19.71
N SER A 459 -2.31 -6.36 19.01
CA SER A 459 -3.03 -7.34 18.21
C SER A 459 -3.87 -8.35 19.01
N ASP A 460 -3.75 -8.41 20.34
CA ASP A 460 -4.66 -9.19 21.19
C ASP A 460 -5.87 -8.37 21.66
N ALA A 461 -5.75 -7.04 21.67
CA ALA A 461 -6.81 -6.13 22.13
C ALA A 461 -7.58 -5.46 20.99
N GLN A 462 -6.96 -5.32 19.82
CA GLN A 462 -7.58 -4.73 18.64
C GLN A 462 -8.29 -5.78 17.82
N TYR A 463 -9.59 -5.53 17.62
CA TYR A 463 -10.50 -6.43 16.93
C TYR A 463 -9.98 -6.79 15.54
N GLU A 464 -9.52 -5.78 14.80
CA GLU A 464 -9.14 -5.93 13.41
C GLU A 464 -7.88 -6.81 13.27
N CYS A 465 -6.83 -6.52 14.03
CA CYS A 465 -5.61 -7.33 14.07
C CYS A 465 -5.89 -8.79 14.51
N TYR A 466 -6.71 -8.97 15.54
CA TYR A 466 -7.12 -10.30 16.00
C TYR A 466 -7.91 -11.06 14.92
N LYS A 467 -8.82 -10.39 14.22
CA LYS A 467 -9.61 -11.00 13.13
C LYS A 467 -8.76 -11.40 11.94
N LEU A 468 -7.78 -10.59 11.55
CA LEU A 468 -6.85 -10.95 10.47
C LEU A 468 -6.03 -12.19 10.84
N ARG A 469 -5.66 -12.33 12.11
CA ARG A 469 -4.98 -13.53 12.61
C ARG A 469 -5.85 -14.77 12.43
N SER A 470 -7.15 -14.70 12.67
CA SER A 470 -8.04 -15.86 12.47
C SER A 470 -8.41 -16.12 11.01
N ASN A 471 -8.36 -15.10 10.16
CA ASN A 471 -8.93 -15.19 8.80
C ASN A 471 -7.86 -15.35 7.71
N LEU A 472 -6.81 -14.52 7.71
CA LEU A 472 -5.77 -14.54 6.67
C LEU A 472 -4.62 -15.52 6.97
N VAL A 473 -4.19 -15.61 8.23
CA VAL A 473 -3.04 -16.46 8.61
C VAL A 473 -3.26 -17.93 8.22
N PRO A 474 -4.44 -18.55 8.40
CA PRO A 474 -4.65 -19.93 7.94
C PRO A 474 -4.45 -20.11 6.43
N MET A 475 -4.83 -19.11 5.63
CA MET A 475 -4.63 -19.13 4.17
C MET A 475 -3.14 -19.03 3.82
N PHE A 476 -2.43 -18.11 4.48
CA PHE A 476 -1.00 -17.94 4.28
C PHE A 476 -0.22 -19.21 4.65
N GLU A 477 -0.55 -19.84 5.78
CA GLU A 477 0.10 -21.08 6.18
C GLU A 477 -0.25 -22.26 5.26
N LYS A 478 -1.53 -22.39 4.88
CA LYS A 478 -2.02 -23.45 3.98
C LYS A 478 -1.28 -23.44 2.64
N TYR A 479 -0.98 -22.27 2.08
CA TYR A 479 -0.31 -22.16 0.80
C TYR A 479 1.21 -21.91 0.88
N GLY A 480 1.76 -21.92 2.10
CA GLY A 480 3.20 -21.83 2.31
C GLY A 480 3.78 -20.45 1.99
N VAL A 481 3.07 -19.37 2.34
CA VAL A 481 3.60 -18.01 2.28
C VAL A 481 4.84 -17.91 3.17
N ASP A 482 5.93 -17.37 2.62
CA ASP A 482 7.22 -17.30 3.30
C ASP A 482 7.33 -16.09 4.22
N LEU A 483 6.82 -14.95 3.75
CA LEU A 483 6.95 -13.64 4.39
C LEU A 483 5.61 -12.89 4.32
N VAL A 484 5.23 -12.28 5.43
CA VAL A 484 4.10 -11.37 5.56
C VAL A 484 4.62 -10.03 6.09
N LEU A 485 4.35 -8.95 5.37
CA LEU A 485 4.74 -7.58 5.75
C LEU A 485 3.51 -6.76 6.12
N ALA A 486 3.62 -5.96 7.19
CA ALA A 486 2.56 -5.07 7.64
C ALA A 486 3.08 -3.71 8.15
N GLY A 487 2.22 -2.71 8.16
CA GLY A 487 2.42 -1.39 8.79
C GLY A 487 1.59 -1.26 10.08
N HIS A 488 0.87 -0.14 10.20
CA HIS A 488 -0.14 0.21 11.23
C HIS A 488 0.43 0.38 12.65
N SER A 489 1.12 -0.64 13.16
CA SER A 489 1.85 -0.49 14.42
C SER A 489 3.14 0.29 14.15
N HIS A 490 3.27 1.46 14.76
CA HIS A 490 4.32 2.44 14.49
C HIS A 490 5.66 2.06 15.14
N SER A 491 6.15 0.88 14.79
CA SER A 491 7.33 0.22 15.33
C SER A 491 7.89 -0.76 14.30
N TYR A 492 8.99 -1.39 14.67
CA TYR A 492 9.48 -2.58 14.02
C TYR A 492 9.25 -3.80 14.88
N GLU A 493 8.71 -4.84 14.29
CA GLU A 493 8.58 -6.13 14.97
C GLU A 493 8.86 -7.22 13.95
N ARG A 494 9.56 -8.27 14.38
CA ARG A 494 9.90 -9.43 13.57
C ARG A 494 9.55 -10.68 14.36
N SER A 495 8.72 -11.53 13.78
CA SER A 495 8.33 -12.77 14.40
C SER A 495 9.42 -13.85 14.37
N HIS A 496 9.20 -14.91 15.13
CA HIS A 496 9.72 -16.22 14.77
C HIS A 496 9.10 -16.70 13.44
N LEU A 497 9.60 -17.80 12.86
CA LEU A 497 8.82 -18.49 11.82
C LEU A 497 7.65 -19.21 12.51
N LEU A 498 6.41 -18.80 12.21
CA LEU A 498 5.21 -19.27 12.90
C LEU A 498 4.40 -20.23 12.02
N SER A 499 3.86 -21.29 12.62
CA SER A 499 2.75 -22.04 12.05
C SER A 499 1.84 -22.61 13.13
N GLY A 500 0.52 -22.58 12.90
CA GLY A 500 -0.51 -23.16 13.74
C GLY A 500 -0.92 -22.27 14.89
N HIS A 501 -0.74 -20.95 14.77
CA HIS A 501 -1.13 -19.98 15.80
C HIS A 501 -2.14 -18.98 15.25
N PHE A 502 -3.36 -19.04 15.78
CA PHE A 502 -4.47 -18.19 15.34
C PHE A 502 -5.17 -17.49 16.52
N GLY A 503 -4.80 -17.86 17.75
CA GLY A 503 -5.39 -17.38 19.00
C GLY A 503 -4.60 -16.23 19.63
N PRO A 504 -4.85 -15.92 20.92
CA PRO A 504 -4.14 -14.88 21.67
C PRO A 504 -2.64 -15.17 21.81
N SER A 505 -1.83 -14.11 21.83
CA SER A 505 -0.36 -14.22 21.79
C SER A 505 0.28 -15.02 22.93
N GLY A 506 -0.41 -15.16 24.07
CA GLY A 506 0.03 -15.98 25.20
C GLY A 506 0.19 -17.47 24.87
N GLU A 507 -0.53 -17.98 23.87
CA GLU A 507 -0.46 -19.38 23.45
C GLU A 507 0.89 -19.77 22.84
N VAL A 508 1.63 -18.81 22.26
CA VAL A 508 2.97 -19.06 21.73
C VAL A 508 3.93 -19.49 22.86
N ARG A 509 3.78 -18.95 24.07
CA ARG A 509 4.63 -19.31 25.22
C ARG A 509 4.38 -20.73 25.71
N SER A 510 3.13 -21.19 25.63
CA SER A 510 2.73 -22.52 26.11
C SER A 510 2.83 -23.61 25.03
N ASN A 511 3.00 -23.23 23.76
CA ASN A 511 3.11 -24.15 22.64
C ASN A 511 4.38 -23.89 21.79
N PRO A 512 5.54 -24.47 22.16
CA PRO A 512 6.79 -24.30 21.40
C PRO A 512 6.70 -24.89 19.98
N GLY A 513 5.71 -25.75 19.70
CA GLY A 513 5.49 -26.33 18.37
C GLY A 513 5.03 -25.32 17.32
N VAL A 514 4.63 -24.10 17.72
CA VAL A 514 4.29 -23.00 16.81
C VAL A 514 5.52 -22.45 16.09
N VAL A 515 6.69 -22.48 16.74
CA VAL A 515 7.92 -21.93 16.17
C VAL A 515 8.58 -22.99 15.27
N LYS A 516 8.73 -22.68 13.98
CA LYS A 516 9.24 -23.58 12.93
C LYS A 516 10.65 -23.23 12.44
N ALA A 517 11.47 -22.60 13.29
CA ALA A 517 12.82 -22.18 12.95
C ALA A 517 13.89 -22.90 13.78
N ARG A 518 15.05 -23.17 13.17
CA ARG A 518 16.33 -23.26 13.89
C ARG A 518 16.99 -21.89 13.85
N TRP A 519 17.51 -21.46 15.00
CA TRP A 519 18.17 -20.17 15.13
C TRP A 519 19.66 -20.39 15.40
N SER A 520 20.49 -19.60 14.73
CA SER A 520 21.92 -19.49 15.01
C SER A 520 22.35 -18.04 14.92
N LYS A 521 23.34 -17.64 15.71
CA LYS A 521 23.94 -16.32 15.65
C LYS A 521 25.40 -16.45 15.24
N GLY A 522 25.79 -15.77 14.17
CA GLY A 522 27.17 -15.74 13.70
C GLY A 522 28.09 -14.97 14.64
N GLU A 523 29.40 -15.12 14.47
CA GLU A 523 30.42 -14.36 15.22
C GLU A 523 30.34 -12.83 14.94
N ASP A 524 29.77 -12.46 13.78
CA ASP A 524 29.47 -11.08 13.37
C ASP A 524 28.19 -10.51 14.02
N GLY A 525 27.48 -11.32 14.81
CA GLY A 525 26.25 -10.95 15.49
C GLY A 525 25.00 -11.02 14.61
N VAL A 526 25.11 -11.44 13.35
CA VAL A 526 23.97 -11.60 12.44
C VAL A 526 23.20 -12.86 12.81
N GLU A 527 21.89 -12.71 13.00
CA GLU A 527 21.00 -13.83 13.27
C GLU A 527 20.64 -14.54 11.97
N THR A 528 20.71 -15.87 11.96
CA THR A 528 20.27 -16.72 10.86
C THR A 528 19.12 -17.61 11.32
N LEU A 529 18.00 -17.51 10.62
CA LEU A 529 16.83 -18.36 10.80
C LEU A 529 16.76 -19.37 9.65
N VAL A 530 16.73 -20.65 9.98
CA VAL A 530 16.62 -21.74 9.01
C VAL A 530 15.24 -22.40 9.18
N LYS A 531 14.45 -22.46 8.11
CA LYS A 531 13.17 -23.19 8.12
C LYS A 531 13.39 -24.66 8.47
N THR A 532 12.49 -25.24 9.27
CA THR A 532 12.57 -26.64 9.71
C THR A 532 11.85 -27.63 8.78
N GLY A 533 11.15 -27.13 7.76
CA GLY A 533 10.49 -27.90 6.71
C GLY A 533 10.27 -27.05 5.46
N GLU A 534 9.73 -27.64 4.40
CA GLU A 534 9.38 -26.93 3.15
C GLU A 534 7.87 -26.96 2.91
N GLY A 535 7.31 -25.88 2.37
CA GLY A 535 5.93 -25.82 1.87
C GLY A 535 4.87 -25.44 2.90
N GLU A 536 3.69 -26.04 2.77
CA GLU A 536 2.53 -25.75 3.62
C GLU A 536 2.89 -25.91 5.10
N ASN A 537 2.50 -24.95 5.94
CA ASN A 537 2.72 -24.99 7.39
C ASN A 537 4.21 -25.13 7.80
N SER A 538 5.15 -24.80 6.90
CA SER A 538 6.60 -24.85 7.18
C SER A 538 7.12 -23.69 8.03
N GLY A 539 6.26 -22.70 8.29
CA GLY A 539 6.58 -21.50 9.04
C GLY A 539 6.60 -20.25 8.15
N THR A 540 5.83 -19.24 8.55
CA THR A 540 5.77 -17.92 7.90
C THR A 540 6.44 -16.88 8.80
N LEU A 541 7.24 -16.00 8.21
CA LEU A 541 7.81 -14.85 8.90
C LEU A 541 6.86 -13.66 8.80
N TYR A 542 6.60 -12.98 9.91
CA TYR A 542 5.81 -11.76 9.97
C TYR A 542 6.70 -10.59 10.37
N ILE A 543 6.63 -9.49 9.62
CA ILE A 543 7.35 -8.26 9.92
C ILE A 543 6.37 -7.10 9.97
N VAL A 544 6.44 -6.33 11.04
CA VAL A 544 5.85 -5.01 11.17
C VAL A 544 6.92 -3.99 10.83
N SER A 545 6.64 -3.11 9.86
CA SER A 545 7.50 -2.03 9.40
C SER A 545 6.69 -0.72 9.27
N GLY A 546 5.94 -0.39 10.32
CA GLY A 546 5.07 0.79 10.39
C GLY A 546 5.73 2.04 10.96
N GLY A 547 7.05 2.05 11.11
CA GLY A 547 7.80 3.20 11.62
C GLY A 547 8.11 4.29 10.59
N GLY A 548 7.48 4.31 9.41
CA GLY A 548 7.95 5.06 8.24
C GLY A 548 8.03 6.58 8.41
N ALA A 549 7.19 7.15 9.28
CA ALA A 549 7.28 8.56 9.68
C ALA A 549 6.80 8.82 11.12
N ILE A 550 6.09 7.86 11.71
CA ILE A 550 5.49 7.99 13.04
C ILE A 550 6.18 7.01 13.99
N ARG A 551 6.34 7.44 15.25
CA ARG A 551 6.81 6.61 16.34
C ARG A 551 5.67 6.26 17.28
N GLY A 552 5.47 4.96 17.50
CA GLY A 552 4.41 4.40 18.33
C GLY A 552 4.81 4.12 19.77
N GLY A 553 3.81 3.93 20.63
CA GLY A 553 3.94 3.38 21.99
C GLY A 553 3.90 1.85 22.00
N GLY A 554 3.62 1.24 23.16
CA GLY A 554 3.43 -0.20 23.30
C GLY A 554 4.53 -0.90 24.12
N PRO A 555 4.23 -2.06 24.74
CA PRO A 555 5.22 -2.83 25.49
C PRO A 555 6.23 -3.56 24.58
N LEU A 556 5.92 -3.77 23.29
CA LEU A 556 6.79 -4.46 22.32
C LEU A 556 7.25 -5.86 22.79
N ASP A 557 6.43 -6.53 23.60
CA ASP A 557 6.73 -7.82 24.25
C ASP A 557 5.85 -8.96 23.72
N HIS A 558 5.34 -8.83 22.49
CA HIS A 558 4.49 -9.83 21.85
C HIS A 558 5.25 -11.17 21.77
N PRO A 559 4.77 -12.27 22.38
CA PRO A 559 5.50 -13.54 22.46
C PRO A 559 5.86 -14.20 21.12
N ALA A 560 5.11 -13.89 20.06
CA ALA A 560 5.47 -14.33 18.71
C ALA A 560 6.63 -13.55 18.08
N MET A 561 6.95 -12.37 18.62
CA MET A 561 8.01 -11.48 18.16
C MET A 561 9.35 -11.84 18.79
N ALA A 562 10.30 -12.17 17.93
CA ALA A 562 11.68 -12.48 18.31
C ALA A 562 12.54 -11.22 18.42
N PHE A 563 12.16 -10.15 17.73
CA PHE A 563 12.79 -8.84 17.80
C PHE A 563 11.73 -7.76 17.66
N SER A 564 11.81 -6.72 18.49
CA SER A 564 10.95 -5.55 18.39
C SER A 564 11.73 -4.30 18.74
N HIS A 565 11.47 -3.20 18.03
CA HIS A 565 12.13 -1.92 18.22
C HIS A 565 11.18 -0.75 18.01
N LYS A 566 11.31 0.30 18.81
CA LYS A 566 10.35 1.40 18.88
C LYS A 566 10.70 2.57 17.95
N ASN A 567 11.79 2.54 17.21
CA ASN A 567 12.23 3.72 16.46
C ASN A 567 11.55 3.82 15.10
N ARG A 568 11.61 5.01 14.50
CA ARG A 568 11.17 5.23 13.12
C ARG A 568 12.16 4.59 12.15
N GLY A 569 11.66 4.22 10.98
CA GLY A 569 12.48 3.77 9.86
C GLY A 569 11.69 2.90 8.87
N SER A 570 12.42 2.21 7.98
CA SER A 570 11.87 1.27 7.02
C SER A 570 12.64 -0.05 6.94
N THR A 571 12.24 -0.96 6.03
CA THR A 571 12.84 -2.29 5.88
C THR A 571 13.42 -2.48 4.47
N LEU A 572 14.65 -2.98 4.39
CA LEU A 572 15.24 -3.52 3.16
C LEU A 572 15.15 -5.05 3.18
N LEU A 573 14.65 -5.63 2.09
CA LEU A 573 14.69 -7.06 1.82
C LEU A 573 15.63 -7.30 0.63
N GLU A 574 16.57 -8.22 0.76
CA GLU A 574 17.40 -8.70 -0.35
C GLU A 574 17.20 -10.20 -0.53
N PHE A 575 16.51 -10.58 -1.61
CA PHE A 575 16.27 -11.98 -1.98
C PHE A 575 17.41 -12.46 -2.88
N ASP A 576 18.26 -13.36 -2.38
CA ASP A 576 19.33 -14.03 -3.12
C ASP A 576 19.10 -15.54 -3.14
N LYS A 577 18.39 -16.00 -4.16
CA LYS A 577 18.07 -17.42 -4.38
C LYS A 577 17.32 -18.00 -3.19
N ASP A 578 17.95 -18.85 -2.37
CA ASP A 578 17.33 -19.51 -1.21
C ASP A 578 17.54 -18.73 0.10
N GLU A 579 18.19 -17.55 0.04
CA GLU A 579 18.50 -16.68 1.17
C GLU A 579 17.74 -15.35 1.05
N LEU A 580 17.08 -14.94 2.13
CA LEU A 580 16.50 -13.62 2.28
C LEU A 580 17.25 -12.88 3.38
N ARG A 581 17.94 -11.81 3.03
CA ARG A 581 18.56 -10.90 3.99
C ARG A 581 17.64 -9.73 4.27
N ILE A 582 17.55 -9.34 5.52
CA ILE A 582 16.62 -8.32 5.97
C ILE A 582 17.35 -7.32 6.85
N TRP A 583 17.14 -6.05 6.58
CA TRP A 583 17.62 -4.95 7.41
C TRP A 583 16.46 -4.07 7.83
N LEU A 584 16.30 -3.93 9.14
CA LEU A 584 15.48 -2.88 9.74
C LEU A 584 16.37 -1.65 9.86
N LEU A 585 16.05 -0.62 9.09
CA LEU A 585 16.86 0.58 8.91
C LEU A 585 16.19 1.76 9.61
N GLY A 586 16.67 2.07 10.81
CA GLY A 586 16.21 3.23 11.57
C GLY A 586 16.62 4.57 10.93
N GLU A 587 16.00 5.64 11.41
CA GLU A 587 16.19 7.00 10.89
C GLU A 587 17.60 7.59 11.16
N HIS A 588 18.39 7.00 12.07
CA HIS A 588 19.70 7.51 12.46
C HIS A 588 20.86 6.53 12.17
N ARG A 589 21.55 6.73 11.03
CA ARG A 589 22.64 5.86 10.51
C ARG A 589 23.78 5.51 11.47
N ASP A 590 24.06 6.39 12.41
CA ASP A 590 25.24 6.26 13.27
C ASP A 590 24.92 5.58 14.62
N ASP A 591 23.65 5.33 14.91
CA ASP A 591 23.24 4.59 16.11
C ASP A 591 23.18 3.09 15.81
N LYS A 592 24.10 2.32 16.39
CA LYS A 592 24.15 0.86 16.22
C LYS A 592 22.90 0.16 16.78
N ASP A 593 22.19 0.81 17.68
CA ASP A 593 20.93 0.29 18.24
C ASP A 593 19.72 0.59 17.32
N ASP A 594 19.91 1.36 16.25
CA ASP A 594 18.88 1.73 15.27
C ASP A 594 18.94 0.88 13.98
N TYR A 595 19.78 -0.16 13.98
CA TYR A 595 19.93 -1.11 12.87
C TYR A 595 19.89 -2.55 13.35
N ALA A 596 19.05 -3.37 12.72
CA ALA A 596 19.06 -4.81 12.92
C ALA A 596 19.12 -5.53 11.56
N GLY A 597 20.17 -6.31 11.35
CA GLY A 597 20.36 -7.15 10.16
C GLY A 597 20.26 -8.63 10.51
N TYR A 598 19.52 -9.39 9.70
CA TYR A 598 19.35 -10.83 9.88
C TYR A 598 19.13 -11.54 8.55
N THR A 599 19.30 -12.85 8.56
CA THR A 599 19.23 -13.72 7.38
C THR A 599 18.20 -14.83 7.62
N VAL A 600 17.39 -15.11 6.62
CA VAL A 600 16.42 -16.21 6.58
C VAL A 600 16.81 -17.14 5.44
N ILE A 601 16.93 -18.44 5.74
CA ILE A 601 17.28 -19.48 4.77
C ILE A 601 16.09 -20.43 4.64
N LEU A 602 15.56 -20.58 3.42
CA LEU A 602 14.39 -21.43 3.15
C LEU A 602 14.67 -22.92 3.27
N ASP A 603 15.88 -23.36 2.94
CA ASP A 603 16.23 -24.79 2.97
C ASP A 603 17.73 -25.02 3.20
N GLU A 604 18.05 -25.67 4.32
CA GLU A 604 19.42 -26.11 4.66
C GLU A 604 19.94 -27.15 3.66
N ALA A 605 19.08 -28.01 3.11
CA ALA A 605 19.48 -29.10 2.21
C ALA A 605 19.89 -28.60 0.81
N LYS A 606 19.22 -27.57 0.27
CA LYS A 606 19.67 -26.83 -0.93
C LYS A 606 21.00 -26.10 -0.70
N VAL A 607 21.18 -25.47 0.47
CA VAL A 607 22.45 -24.80 0.83
C VAL A 607 23.62 -25.79 0.97
N ILE A 608 23.40 -26.95 1.60
CA ILE A 608 24.44 -27.99 1.77
C ILE A 608 24.85 -28.60 0.42
N LYS A 609 23.90 -28.90 -0.48
CA LYS A 609 24.21 -29.42 -1.83
C LYS A 609 25.01 -28.44 -2.69
N LYS A 610 24.87 -27.13 -2.44
CA LYS A 610 25.58 -26.07 -3.15
C LYS A 610 26.97 -25.78 -2.59
N LYS A 611 27.20 -25.99 -1.29
CA LYS A 611 28.54 -25.97 -0.68
C LYS A 611 29.38 -27.21 -1.03
N ALA A 612 28.74 -28.31 -1.40
CA ALA A 612 29.39 -29.57 -1.78
C ALA A 612 29.73 -29.68 -3.29
N ARG A 613 29.28 -28.74 -4.11
CA ARG A 613 29.64 -28.58 -5.54
C ARG A 613 30.59 -27.40 -5.69
#